data_AF-A0A8E0QN14-F1
#
_entry.id   AF-A0A8E0QN14-F1
#
_cell.length_a   1.000
_cell.length_b   1.000
_cell.length_c   1.000
_cell.angle_alpha   90.00
_cell.angle_beta   90.00
_cell.angle_gamma   90.00
#
_symmetry.space_group_name_H-M   'P 1'
#
loop_
_entity.id
_entity.type
_entity.pdbx_description
1 polymer ?
#
loop_
_entity_poly.entity_id
_entity_poly.type
_entity_poly.pdbx_seq_one_letter_code
_entity_poly.pdbx_strand_id
1 'polypeptide(L)'
;MRWSLAGLLPSLCLVVLTNASPLDHDTAYDVKEANSLHTLIRRVRTGPGGGTVTPPKKTTDLFLLDSGPGGCTSKETTLDNWLTEVFLLHDAIKTAYANIQGDRSWMLMWYTWFGVQLNFETGGVDVSDAANKKLWDTIGDHISRVTKFLSGAGLAKPQVAGEKPRLFCGPEAGEHQPWAGSVVKDHKGQDVVTKRDPETQQPIEYLNLATAFLETSRNPKANAFWFSAFNGYDLDYKGETSLCPENPSDGKPRYAKTARPATSWPTIFADDADFTFGRANRHILFCPLSFSPTAGSHSYPSLTKAVEEDNYPTAGLKDVNAALDKMMTVSSTMYHELYHLTDDDNTPDQDYSLNNIIRNAANPSNREANSHNPETYTLFATAAYLLLNAPADEEPCLYIGGFPKKASDPFAR
;
A
#
# COMPACT_ATOMS: atom_id res chain seq x y z
N MET A 1 -63.28 45.57 -1.25
CA MET A 1 -62.37 44.89 -2.20
C MET A 1 -60.93 45.33 -1.88
N ARG A 2 -60.04 44.35 -1.61
CA ARG A 2 -58.56 44.33 -1.76
C ARG A 2 -57.78 45.57 -1.22
N TRP A 3 -57.08 45.48 -0.07
CA TRP A 3 -55.70 44.95 0.14
C TRP A 3 -54.70 45.57 -0.86
N SER A 4 -53.61 46.26 -0.49
CA SER A 4 -52.48 45.88 0.40
C SER A 4 -51.59 47.12 0.66
N LEU A 5 -51.20 47.46 1.91
CA LEU A 5 -49.99 47.02 2.65
C LEU A 5 -48.68 47.28 1.86
N ALA A 6 -47.96 48.37 2.20
CA ALA A 6 -46.70 48.39 2.97
C ALA A 6 -45.50 47.89 2.15
N GLY A 7 -44.37 48.58 1.99
CA GLY A 7 -43.76 49.65 2.76
C GLY A 7 -42.26 49.30 2.89
N LEU A 8 -41.39 50.13 2.30
CA LEU A 8 -39.98 50.38 2.64
C LEU A 8 -38.95 49.23 2.55
N LEU A 9 -38.06 49.29 1.55
CA LEU A 9 -36.62 49.66 1.70
C LEU A 9 -35.87 49.50 0.35
N PRO A 10 -35.12 50.52 -0.11
CA PRO A 10 -34.40 50.49 -1.39
C PRO A 10 -32.90 50.19 -1.24
N SER A 11 -32.32 49.68 -2.33
CA SER A 11 -30.93 49.86 -2.79
C SER A 11 -29.78 49.39 -1.88
N LEU A 12 -29.08 48.32 -2.29
CA LEU A 12 -27.61 48.33 -2.33
C LEU A 12 -27.05 47.25 -3.29
N CYS A 13 -26.34 47.74 -4.32
CA CYS A 13 -25.19 47.15 -4.99
C CYS A 13 -25.32 45.85 -5.82
N LEU A 14 -25.67 46.02 -7.10
CA LEU A 14 -25.13 45.19 -8.20
C LEU A 14 -23.80 45.80 -8.70
N VAL A 15 -22.79 44.94 -8.80
CA VAL A 15 -21.62 44.94 -9.72
C VAL A 15 -20.62 46.09 -9.64
N VAL A 16 -19.44 45.80 -9.06
CA VAL A 16 -18.14 46.13 -9.66
C VAL A 16 -17.20 44.92 -9.49
N LEU A 17 -16.97 44.20 -10.58
CA LEU A 17 -15.80 43.35 -10.78
C LEU A 17 -14.64 44.28 -11.15
N THR A 18 -13.67 44.45 -10.26
CA THR A 18 -12.35 44.97 -10.61
C THR A 18 -11.30 44.20 -9.82
N ASN A 19 -10.32 43.66 -10.56
CA ASN A 19 -9.08 43.10 -10.05
C ASN A 19 -8.47 43.99 -8.97
N ALA A 20 -8.19 43.40 -7.81
CA ALA A 20 -7.16 43.85 -6.92
C ALA A 20 -6.54 42.61 -6.28
N SER A 21 -5.37 42.22 -6.77
CA SER A 21 -4.38 41.56 -5.94
C SER A 21 -4.13 42.43 -4.70
N PRO A 22 -4.12 41.89 -3.48
CA PRO A 22 -3.25 42.41 -2.44
C PRO A 22 -1.92 41.66 -2.61
N LEU A 23 -0.87 42.26 -3.21
CA LEU A 23 0.10 43.08 -2.48
C LEU A 23 0.18 42.72 -1.00
N ASP A 24 1.11 41.81 -0.73
CA ASP A 24 2.12 41.89 0.31
C ASP A 24 1.65 42.49 1.65
N HIS A 25 1.17 41.59 2.51
CA HIS A 25 1.22 41.80 3.94
C HIS A 25 1.94 40.61 4.57
N ASP A 26 3.25 40.78 4.76
CA ASP A 26 3.98 40.26 5.92
C ASP A 26 3.18 40.60 7.19
N THR A 27 2.25 39.72 7.54
CA THR A 27 1.67 39.67 8.87
C THR A 27 2.27 38.45 9.57
N ALA A 28 2.74 38.66 10.78
CA ALA A 28 3.33 37.66 11.66
C ALA A 28 2.27 36.65 12.18
N TYR A 29 1.43 36.14 11.29
CA TYR A 29 0.44 35.11 11.54
C TYR A 29 0.92 33.79 10.95
N ASP A 30 1.10 32.85 11.86
CA ASP A 30 1.31 31.42 11.68
C ASP A 30 2.65 30.85 11.20
N VAL A 31 3.72 31.42 11.72
CA VAL A 31 5.04 30.75 11.77
C VAL A 31 4.94 29.36 12.46
N LYS A 32 3.95 29.10 13.31
CA LYS A 32 3.75 27.77 13.94
C LYS A 32 3.11 26.76 12.99
N GLU A 33 2.02 27.10 12.31
CA GLU A 33 1.37 26.21 11.34
C GLU A 33 2.27 25.95 10.13
N ALA A 34 2.91 26.98 9.57
CA ALA A 34 3.87 26.80 8.48
C ALA A 34 5.07 25.92 8.89
N ASN A 35 5.61 26.10 10.10
CA ASN A 35 6.67 25.22 10.63
C ASN A 35 6.18 23.79 10.89
N SER A 36 4.92 23.62 11.32
CA SER A 36 4.33 22.31 11.52
C SER A 36 4.17 21.57 10.19
N LEU A 37 3.74 22.26 9.13
CA LEU A 37 3.61 21.67 7.81
C LEU A 37 5.00 21.37 7.20
N HIS A 38 5.96 22.27 7.32
CA HIS A 38 7.34 22.03 6.88
C HIS A 38 8.02 20.86 7.63
N THR A 39 7.73 20.68 8.92
CA THR A 39 8.23 19.52 9.67
C THR A 39 7.55 18.21 9.25
N LEU A 40 6.30 18.27 8.81
CA LEU A 40 5.55 17.11 8.29
C LEU A 40 6.01 16.71 6.88
N ILE A 41 6.20 17.68 5.98
CA ILE A 41 6.77 17.44 4.63
C ILE A 41 8.19 16.87 4.74
N ARG A 42 8.98 17.31 5.73
CA ARG A 42 10.32 16.75 6.03
C ARG A 42 10.30 15.30 6.56
N ARG A 43 9.15 14.74 7.00
CA ARG A 43 9.07 13.31 7.40
C ARG A 43 9.17 12.39 6.19
N VAL A 44 8.68 12.82 5.03
CA VAL A 44 8.96 12.17 3.73
C VAL A 44 10.37 12.60 3.32
N ARG A 45 11.38 11.91 3.85
CA ARG A 45 12.78 12.18 3.50
C ARG A 45 13.01 11.77 2.06
N THR A 46 13.13 12.74 1.16
CA THR A 46 13.38 12.54 -0.28
C THR A 46 14.84 12.22 -0.63
N GLY A 47 15.71 11.94 0.34
CA GLY A 47 17.13 11.69 0.10
C GLY A 47 17.92 11.36 1.38
N PRO A 48 19.15 10.85 1.24
CA PRO A 48 19.78 10.01 2.25
C PRO A 48 20.28 10.84 3.44
N GLY A 49 19.84 10.46 4.64
CA GLY A 49 20.58 10.78 5.85
C GLY A 49 21.84 9.92 5.89
N GLY A 50 22.97 10.47 5.44
CA GLY A 50 24.32 9.97 5.74
C GLY A 50 24.70 8.63 5.12
N GLY A 51 24.92 8.61 3.80
CA GLY A 51 25.56 7.49 3.10
C GLY A 51 25.31 7.59 1.59
N THR A 52 26.30 7.22 0.78
CA THR A 52 26.12 7.04 -0.67
C THR A 52 25.13 5.89 -0.89
N VAL A 53 23.85 6.23 -1.05
CA VAL A 53 22.81 5.29 -1.48
C VAL A 53 22.90 5.20 -3.00
N THR A 54 23.36 4.07 -3.53
CA THR A 54 23.13 3.73 -4.93
C THR A 54 21.65 3.36 -5.05
N PRO A 55 20.84 4.07 -5.86
CA PRO A 55 19.44 3.71 -6.06
C PRO A 55 19.37 2.24 -6.51
N PRO A 56 18.56 1.39 -5.84
CA PRO A 56 18.33 0.02 -6.26
C PRO A 56 17.91 -0.01 -7.73
N LYS A 57 18.60 -0.81 -8.53
CA LYS A 57 18.31 -0.96 -9.97
C LYS A 57 17.68 -2.30 -10.29
N LYS A 58 17.82 -3.27 -9.39
CA LYS A 58 17.28 -4.61 -9.53
C LYS A 58 16.45 -5.00 -8.33
N THR A 59 15.48 -5.88 -8.52
CA THR A 59 14.72 -6.49 -7.43
C THR A 59 15.65 -7.16 -6.41
N THR A 60 16.75 -7.78 -6.86
CA THR A 60 17.76 -8.40 -6.00
C THR A 60 18.54 -7.41 -5.12
N ASP A 61 18.50 -6.10 -5.42
CA ASP A 61 19.06 -5.08 -4.53
C ASP A 61 18.21 -4.88 -3.27
N LEU A 62 16.91 -5.17 -3.34
CA LEU A 62 15.93 -4.96 -2.26
C LEU A 62 15.43 -6.27 -1.63
N PHE A 63 15.43 -7.35 -2.40
CA PHE A 63 14.82 -8.62 -2.03
C PHE A 63 15.78 -9.79 -2.22
N LEU A 64 15.54 -10.87 -1.47
CA LEU A 64 16.06 -12.19 -1.79
C LEU A 64 15.07 -12.89 -2.72
N LEU A 65 15.54 -13.33 -3.88
CA LEU A 65 14.76 -14.19 -4.77
C LEU A 65 15.10 -15.64 -4.47
N ASP A 66 14.09 -16.44 -4.11
CA ASP A 66 14.29 -17.87 -3.89
C ASP A 66 14.45 -18.61 -5.23
N SER A 67 15.26 -19.67 -5.24
CA SER A 67 15.49 -20.54 -6.41
C SER A 67 14.81 -21.90 -6.28
N GLY A 68 14.19 -22.19 -5.13
CA GLY A 68 13.44 -23.40 -4.85
C GLY A 68 11.99 -23.34 -5.37
N PRO A 69 11.14 -24.28 -4.91
CA PRO A 69 9.72 -24.30 -5.23
C PRO A 69 9.05 -22.95 -4.96
N GLY A 70 8.23 -22.48 -5.90
CA GLY A 70 7.57 -21.16 -5.81
C GLY A 70 8.54 -19.96 -5.82
N GLY A 71 9.83 -20.16 -6.14
CA GLY A 71 10.83 -19.11 -6.19
C GLY A 71 10.67 -18.14 -7.37
N CYS A 72 11.24 -16.94 -7.22
CA CYS A 72 11.10 -15.85 -8.20
C CYS A 72 12.27 -15.71 -9.19
N THR A 73 13.31 -16.54 -9.08
CA THR A 73 14.53 -16.38 -9.90
C THR A 73 14.24 -16.36 -11.41
N SER A 74 13.29 -17.17 -11.90
CA SER A 74 12.90 -17.20 -13.32
C SER A 74 12.06 -15.99 -13.78
N LYS A 75 11.65 -15.13 -12.84
CA LYS A 75 10.84 -13.92 -13.07
C LYS A 75 11.59 -12.62 -12.82
N GLU A 76 12.91 -12.69 -12.54
CA GLU A 76 13.71 -11.52 -12.15
C GLU A 76 13.54 -10.34 -13.11
N THR A 77 13.65 -10.56 -14.43
CA THR A 77 13.46 -9.47 -15.42
C THR A 77 12.08 -8.82 -15.36
N THR A 78 11.02 -9.61 -15.13
CA THR A 78 9.66 -9.07 -14.97
C THR A 78 9.54 -8.25 -13.69
N LEU A 79 10.14 -8.73 -12.59
CA LEU A 79 10.15 -8.03 -11.31
C LEU A 79 11.00 -6.74 -11.36
N ASP A 80 12.11 -6.73 -12.09
CA ASP A 80 12.94 -5.54 -12.31
C ASP A 80 12.14 -4.45 -13.06
N ASN A 81 11.34 -4.85 -14.06
CA ASN A 81 10.44 -3.94 -14.76
C ASN A 81 9.34 -3.40 -13.83
N TRP A 82 8.72 -4.26 -13.02
CA TRP A 82 7.74 -3.81 -12.02
C TRP A 82 8.35 -2.87 -10.99
N LEU A 83 9.58 -3.15 -10.53
CA LEU A 83 10.29 -2.27 -9.60
C LEU A 83 10.56 -0.89 -10.22
N THR A 84 10.90 -0.85 -11.52
CA THR A 84 11.07 0.42 -12.24
C THR A 84 9.77 1.24 -12.23
N GLU A 85 8.63 0.61 -12.51
CA GLU A 85 7.33 1.29 -12.45
C GLU A 85 6.92 1.69 -11.02
N VAL A 86 7.24 0.87 -10.03
CA VAL A 86 7.07 1.18 -8.60
C VAL A 86 7.80 2.47 -8.24
N PHE A 87 9.04 2.68 -8.71
CA PHE A 87 9.75 3.94 -8.49
C PHE A 87 8.99 5.13 -9.09
N LEU A 88 8.45 4.99 -10.31
CA LEU A 88 7.68 6.04 -10.98
C LEU A 88 6.37 6.37 -10.24
N LEU A 89 5.60 5.35 -9.82
CA LEU A 89 4.41 5.52 -8.99
C LEU A 89 4.75 6.23 -7.67
N HIS A 90 5.82 5.78 -7.02
CA HIS A 90 6.21 6.31 -5.72
C HIS A 90 6.71 7.76 -5.82
N ASP A 91 7.45 8.10 -6.88
CA ASP A 91 7.87 9.48 -7.11
C ASP A 91 6.69 10.41 -7.46
N ALA A 92 5.67 9.90 -8.17
CA ALA A 92 4.45 10.66 -8.43
C ALA A 92 3.71 11.04 -7.13
N ILE A 93 3.51 10.08 -6.22
CA ILE A 93 2.86 10.38 -4.92
C ILE A 93 3.72 11.28 -4.03
N LYS A 94 5.04 11.12 -4.04
CA LYS A 94 5.97 12.01 -3.33
C LYS A 94 5.90 13.43 -3.87
N THR A 95 5.82 13.58 -5.19
CA THR A 95 5.65 14.87 -5.86
C THR A 95 4.33 15.52 -5.43
N ALA A 96 3.23 14.79 -5.46
CA ALA A 96 1.94 15.28 -5.00
C ALA A 96 1.93 15.66 -3.51
N TYR A 97 2.64 14.91 -2.66
CA TYR A 97 2.75 15.19 -1.23
C TYR A 97 3.56 16.47 -0.96
N ALA A 98 4.66 16.65 -1.68
CA ALA A 98 5.53 17.82 -1.57
C ALA A 98 4.90 19.10 -2.14
N ASN A 99 4.04 18.99 -3.14
CA ASN A 99 3.44 20.11 -3.86
C ASN A 99 1.96 20.34 -3.53
N ILE A 100 1.48 19.82 -2.40
CA ILE A 100 0.09 20.05 -1.98
C ILE A 100 -0.25 21.54 -1.87
N GLN A 101 0.74 22.36 -1.50
CA GLN A 101 0.68 23.82 -1.58
C GLN A 101 1.22 24.26 -2.95
N GLY A 102 0.34 24.76 -3.82
CA GLY A 102 0.76 25.38 -5.09
C GLY A 102 -0.05 24.94 -6.31
N ASP A 103 -0.67 23.77 -6.27
CA ASP A 103 -1.56 23.30 -7.34
C ASP A 103 -2.87 22.74 -6.76
N ARG A 104 -3.98 23.31 -7.22
CA ARG A 104 -5.34 22.91 -6.82
C ARG A 104 -5.62 21.44 -7.13
N SER A 105 -5.00 20.88 -8.17
CA SER A 105 -5.14 19.48 -8.56
C SER A 105 -4.69 18.55 -7.45
N TRP A 106 -3.53 18.82 -6.84
CA TRP A 106 -3.02 18.03 -5.71
C TRP A 106 -3.94 18.10 -4.50
N MET A 107 -4.41 19.31 -4.16
CA MET A 107 -5.36 19.51 -3.07
C MET A 107 -6.62 18.68 -3.26
N LEU A 108 -7.22 18.72 -4.46
CA LEU A 108 -8.43 17.96 -4.78
C LEU A 108 -8.19 16.45 -4.73
N MET A 109 -7.03 15.97 -5.18
CA MET A 109 -6.69 14.55 -5.10
C MET A 109 -6.56 14.08 -3.64
N TRP A 110 -5.82 14.80 -2.79
CA TRP A 110 -5.67 14.43 -1.38
C TRP A 110 -7.00 14.43 -0.63
N TYR A 111 -7.88 15.39 -0.95
CA TYR A 111 -9.25 15.40 -0.45
C TYR A 111 -10.05 14.19 -0.94
N THR A 112 -10.05 13.90 -2.24
CA THR A 112 -10.87 12.83 -2.83
C THR A 112 -10.48 11.43 -2.34
N TRP A 113 -9.18 11.13 -2.29
CA TRP A 113 -8.71 9.76 -2.04
C TRP A 113 -8.52 9.46 -0.56
N PHE A 114 -8.10 10.46 0.22
CA PHE A 114 -7.79 10.28 1.64
C PHE A 114 -8.69 11.07 2.57
N GLY A 115 -9.50 12.03 2.07
CA GLY A 115 -10.37 12.84 2.91
C GLY A 115 -9.64 13.95 3.66
N VAL A 116 -8.42 14.29 3.22
CA VAL A 116 -7.59 15.35 3.83
C VAL A 116 -8.30 16.69 3.68
N GLN A 117 -8.61 17.32 4.80
CA GLN A 117 -9.19 18.66 4.82
C GLN A 117 -8.12 19.70 4.54
N LEU A 118 -8.54 20.73 3.81
CA LEU A 118 -7.68 21.75 3.27
C LEU A 118 -7.93 23.06 4.02
N ASN A 119 -6.85 23.74 4.38
CA ASN A 119 -6.91 25.11 4.84
C ASN A 119 -6.89 26.02 3.60
N PHE A 120 -8.02 26.67 3.31
CA PHE A 120 -8.16 27.53 2.14
C PHE A 120 -7.41 28.86 2.25
N GLU A 121 -7.02 29.29 3.45
CA GLU A 121 -6.23 30.50 3.67
C GLU A 121 -4.76 30.25 3.32
N THR A 122 -4.22 29.09 3.70
CA THR A 122 -2.82 28.73 3.45
C THR A 122 -2.61 27.89 2.18
N GLY A 123 -3.70 27.44 1.54
CA GLY A 123 -3.65 26.54 0.39
C GLY A 123 -3.06 25.16 0.70
N GLY A 124 -3.03 24.75 1.97
CA GLY A 124 -2.39 23.52 2.45
C GLY A 124 -3.33 22.61 3.22
N VAL A 125 -2.77 21.71 4.03
CA VAL A 125 -3.53 20.84 4.93
C VAL A 125 -4.00 21.63 6.14
N ASP A 126 -5.26 21.45 6.53
CA ASP A 126 -5.77 21.95 7.80
C ASP A 126 -5.21 21.11 8.96
N VAL A 127 -4.16 21.62 9.62
CA VAL A 127 -3.51 20.96 10.76
C VAL A 127 -4.08 21.41 12.11
N SER A 128 -5.08 22.29 12.11
CA SER A 128 -5.75 22.75 13.33
C SER A 128 -6.68 21.67 13.91
N ASP A 129 -7.27 20.84 13.06
CA ASP A 129 -7.99 19.63 13.44
C ASP A 129 -7.02 18.48 13.74
N ALA A 130 -7.01 18.00 14.99
CA ALA A 130 -6.10 16.95 15.43
C ALA A 130 -6.31 15.64 14.66
N ALA A 131 -7.55 15.32 14.25
CA ALA A 131 -7.84 14.12 13.47
C ALA A 131 -7.30 14.23 12.04
N ASN A 132 -7.50 15.37 11.37
CA ASN A 132 -6.95 15.64 10.04
C ASN A 132 -5.43 15.69 10.05
N LYS A 133 -4.83 16.29 11.09
CA LYS A 133 -3.38 16.26 11.29
C LYS A 133 -2.88 14.82 11.45
N LYS A 134 -3.50 14.01 12.31
CA LYS A 134 -3.13 12.60 12.50
C LYS A 134 -3.21 11.82 11.18
N LEU A 135 -4.30 12.01 10.42
CA LEU A 135 -4.47 11.43 9.09
C LEU A 135 -3.29 11.78 8.17
N TRP A 136 -2.92 13.06 8.10
CA TRP A 136 -1.81 13.53 7.26
C TRP A 136 -0.44 13.01 7.72
N ASP A 137 -0.19 12.98 9.04
CA ASP A 137 1.00 12.39 9.64
C ASP A 137 1.11 10.89 9.26
N THR A 138 0.02 10.13 9.37
CA THR A 138 -0.03 8.71 9.01
C THR A 138 0.30 8.50 7.53
N ILE A 139 -0.29 9.29 6.63
CA ILE A 139 -0.01 9.23 5.18
C ILE A 139 1.49 9.47 4.90
N GLY A 140 2.06 10.51 5.50
CA GLY A 140 3.47 10.84 5.36
C GLY A 140 4.39 9.74 5.91
N ASP A 141 4.02 9.12 7.03
CA ASP A 141 4.78 8.03 7.64
C ASP A 141 4.79 6.78 6.74
N HIS A 142 3.65 6.39 6.14
CA HIS A 142 3.57 5.28 5.19
C HIS A 142 4.42 5.55 3.93
N ILE A 143 4.29 6.74 3.32
CA ILE A 143 5.13 7.14 2.17
C ILE A 143 6.62 7.08 2.54
N SER A 144 6.99 7.59 3.73
CA SER A 144 8.38 7.60 4.21
C SER A 144 8.96 6.20 4.41
N ARG A 145 8.15 5.23 4.88
CA ARG A 145 8.56 3.83 5.04
C ARG A 145 8.87 3.17 3.71
N VAL A 146 8.00 3.34 2.72
CA VAL A 146 8.24 2.86 1.35
C VAL A 146 9.46 3.56 0.74
N THR A 147 9.61 4.89 0.90
CA THR A 147 10.79 5.63 0.43
C THR A 147 12.09 5.07 1.01
N LYS A 148 12.13 4.82 2.33
CA LYS A 148 13.32 4.25 2.99
C LYS A 148 13.64 2.87 2.44
N PHE A 149 12.64 2.00 2.30
CA PHE A 149 12.84 0.67 1.74
C PHE A 149 13.38 0.74 0.31
N LEU A 150 12.74 1.52 -0.57
CA LEU A 150 13.16 1.73 -1.95
C LEU A 150 14.52 2.43 -2.08
N SER A 151 15.02 3.08 -1.02
CA SER A 151 16.40 3.59 -0.94
C SER A 151 17.43 2.55 -0.48
N GLY A 152 17.02 1.29 -0.30
CA GLY A 152 17.91 0.21 0.16
C GLY A 152 18.19 0.21 1.66
N ALA A 153 17.47 1.02 2.46
CA ALA A 153 17.65 1.06 3.92
C ALA A 153 17.06 -0.18 4.64
N GLY A 154 16.37 -1.07 3.91
CA GLY A 154 15.73 -2.25 4.44
C GLY A 154 14.42 -1.95 5.19
N LEU A 155 13.94 -2.94 5.95
CA LEU A 155 12.74 -2.82 6.77
C LEU A 155 13.04 -2.03 8.05
N ALA A 156 12.05 -1.27 8.55
CA ALA A 156 12.21 -0.49 9.78
C ALA A 156 12.41 -1.37 11.03
N LYS A 157 11.75 -2.54 11.08
CA LYS A 157 11.81 -3.51 12.18
C LYS A 157 11.99 -4.93 11.64
N PRO A 158 13.20 -5.28 11.15
CA PRO A 158 13.45 -6.61 10.62
C PRO A 158 13.44 -7.65 11.75
N GLN A 159 12.86 -8.82 11.50
CA GLN A 159 12.97 -10.02 12.34
C GLN A 159 14.38 -10.63 12.28
N VAL A 160 15.02 -10.55 11.12
CA VAL A 160 16.41 -10.99 10.89
C VAL A 160 17.21 -9.77 10.42
N ALA A 161 18.05 -9.25 11.32
CA ALA A 161 18.86 -8.08 11.07
C ALA A 161 19.81 -8.29 9.88
N GLY A 162 19.81 -7.36 8.93
CA GLY A 162 20.65 -7.41 7.73
C GLY A 162 20.14 -8.33 6.61
N GLU A 163 19.09 -9.12 6.83
CA GLU A 163 18.48 -9.93 5.76
C GLU A 163 17.50 -9.07 4.94
N LYS A 164 17.52 -9.23 3.61
CA LYS A 164 16.50 -8.63 2.74
C LYS A 164 15.19 -9.43 2.84
N PRO A 165 14.01 -8.80 2.74
CA PRO A 165 12.76 -9.53 2.61
C PRO A 165 12.81 -10.47 1.40
N ARG A 166 12.09 -11.59 1.47
CA ARG A 166 12.02 -12.58 0.38
C ARG A 166 10.88 -12.27 -0.58
N LEU A 167 11.06 -12.64 -1.84
CA LEU A 167 9.98 -12.74 -2.83
C LEU A 167 9.77 -14.17 -3.26
N PHE A 168 8.50 -14.56 -3.27
CA PHE A 168 8.01 -15.81 -3.84
C PHE A 168 7.04 -15.51 -4.97
N CYS A 169 6.97 -16.40 -5.96
CA CYS A 169 6.24 -16.24 -7.21
C CYS A 169 5.27 -17.41 -7.49
N GLY A 170 5.00 -18.24 -6.48
CA GLY A 170 4.06 -19.36 -6.59
C GLY A 170 3.66 -19.92 -5.23
N PRO A 171 2.53 -20.63 -5.16
CA PRO A 171 2.05 -21.25 -3.93
C PRO A 171 2.96 -22.35 -3.40
N GLU A 172 3.83 -22.91 -4.24
CA GLU A 172 4.74 -23.99 -3.87
C GLU A 172 5.88 -23.54 -2.94
N ALA A 173 6.00 -22.22 -2.69
CA ALA A 173 6.97 -21.66 -1.77
C ALA A 173 6.78 -22.14 -0.32
N GLY A 174 5.53 -22.46 0.05
CA GLY A 174 5.22 -23.03 1.35
C GLY A 174 4.31 -24.25 1.24
N GLU A 175 4.67 -25.30 1.95
CA GLU A 175 3.93 -26.54 2.02
C GLU A 175 2.88 -26.45 3.13
N HIS A 176 1.61 -26.72 2.82
CA HIS A 176 0.56 -26.75 3.85
C HIS A 176 0.85 -27.82 4.91
N GLN A 177 0.72 -27.44 6.18
CA GLN A 177 0.96 -28.31 7.32
C GLN A 177 -0.33 -28.48 8.14
N PRO A 178 -1.09 -29.57 7.93
CA PRO A 178 -2.30 -29.83 8.69
C PRO A 178 -2.03 -29.95 10.20
N TRP A 179 -2.77 -29.19 11.02
CA TRP A 179 -2.55 -29.11 12.46
C TRP A 179 -2.44 -30.47 13.17
N ALA A 180 -3.40 -31.37 12.94
CA ALA A 180 -3.48 -32.65 13.64
C ALA A 180 -2.47 -33.71 13.12
N GLY A 181 -1.92 -33.53 11.91
CA GLY A 181 -1.08 -34.51 11.24
C GLY A 181 0.39 -34.14 11.12
N SER A 182 0.73 -32.86 11.31
CA SER A 182 2.08 -32.36 11.10
C SER A 182 2.92 -32.39 12.37
N VAL A 183 4.19 -32.76 12.17
CA VAL A 183 5.26 -32.65 13.16
C VAL A 183 5.92 -31.29 13.02
N VAL A 184 6.30 -30.69 14.15
CA VAL A 184 7.06 -29.44 14.18
C VAL A 184 8.46 -29.67 13.64
N LYS A 185 8.93 -28.75 12.80
CA LYS A 185 10.31 -28.69 12.30
C LYS A 185 11.07 -27.54 12.96
N ASP A 186 12.33 -27.77 13.30
CA ASP A 186 13.24 -26.76 13.86
C ASP A 186 13.86 -25.87 12.77
N HIS A 187 14.71 -24.91 13.16
CA HIS A 187 15.44 -24.01 12.26
C HIS A 187 16.40 -24.71 11.29
N LYS A 188 16.68 -25.99 11.50
CA LYS A 188 17.47 -26.84 10.59
C LYS A 188 16.57 -27.68 9.67
N GLY A 189 15.25 -27.55 9.79
CA GLY A 189 14.25 -28.34 9.07
C GLY A 189 14.10 -29.76 9.60
N GLN A 190 14.62 -30.07 10.79
CA GLN A 190 14.54 -31.38 11.41
C GLN A 190 13.30 -31.49 12.29
N ASP A 191 12.67 -32.67 12.29
CA ASP A 191 11.52 -32.93 13.14
C ASP A 191 11.90 -32.83 14.62
N VAL A 192 11.11 -32.09 15.39
CA VAL A 192 11.36 -31.83 16.81
C VAL A 192 10.94 -33.05 17.63
N VAL A 193 11.92 -33.69 18.25
CA VAL A 193 11.76 -34.88 19.09
C VAL A 193 11.52 -34.45 20.53
N THR A 194 10.38 -34.85 21.11
CA THR A 194 10.06 -34.57 22.53
C THR A 194 10.50 -35.71 23.44
N LYS A 195 10.63 -36.92 22.90
CA LYS A 195 11.05 -38.10 23.68
C LYS A 195 11.87 -39.08 22.87
N ARG A 196 12.92 -39.60 23.49
CA ARG A 196 13.77 -40.67 22.95
C ARG A 196 13.69 -41.90 23.82
N ASP A 197 13.81 -43.06 23.18
CA ASP A 197 13.98 -44.32 23.88
C ASP A 197 15.30 -44.30 24.68
N PRO A 198 15.29 -44.58 25.99
CA PRO A 198 16.49 -44.46 26.82
C PRO A 198 17.65 -45.38 26.39
N GLU A 199 17.35 -46.54 25.82
CA GLU A 199 18.35 -47.56 25.48
C GLU A 199 18.93 -47.36 24.09
N THR A 200 18.07 -47.09 23.10
CA THR A 200 18.45 -46.98 21.68
C THR A 200 18.71 -45.55 21.24
N GLN A 201 18.31 -44.55 22.05
CA GLN A 201 18.34 -43.12 21.73
C GLN A 201 17.52 -42.74 20.48
N GLN A 202 16.70 -43.65 19.95
CA GLN A 202 15.83 -43.40 18.81
C GLN A 202 14.63 -42.53 19.21
N PRO A 203 14.15 -41.62 18.34
CA PRO A 203 12.93 -40.87 18.59
C PRO A 203 11.73 -41.81 18.78
N ILE A 204 10.95 -41.58 19.82
CA ILE A 204 9.68 -42.31 20.06
C ILE A 204 8.47 -41.36 20.14
N GLU A 205 8.71 -40.05 20.27
CA GLU A 205 7.67 -39.04 20.29
C GLU A 205 8.18 -37.75 19.64
N TYR A 206 7.29 -37.07 18.92
CA TYR A 206 7.57 -35.83 18.21
C TYR A 206 6.57 -34.75 18.62
N LEU A 207 7.03 -33.50 18.63
CA LEU A 207 6.17 -32.37 18.92
C LEU A 207 5.15 -32.17 17.79
N ASN A 208 3.87 -32.25 18.14
CA ASN A 208 2.78 -31.98 17.20
C ASN A 208 2.61 -30.46 16.96
N LEU A 209 2.34 -30.08 15.71
CA LEU A 209 2.19 -28.68 15.31
C LEU A 209 1.02 -27.98 16.00
N ALA A 210 -0.12 -28.66 16.19
CA ALA A 210 -1.28 -28.09 16.88
C ALA A 210 -0.97 -27.74 18.34
N THR A 211 -0.12 -28.54 19.00
CA THR A 211 0.32 -28.28 20.38
C THR A 211 1.25 -27.07 20.45
N ALA A 212 2.23 -26.98 19.54
CA ALA A 212 3.17 -25.86 19.51
C ALA A 212 2.47 -24.51 19.23
N PHE A 213 1.43 -24.53 18.40
CA PHE A 213 0.64 -23.36 18.01
C PHE A 213 -0.78 -23.40 18.61
N LEU A 214 -0.94 -23.80 19.87
CA LEU A 214 -2.23 -24.14 20.50
C LEU A 214 -3.36 -23.12 20.29
N GLU A 215 -3.10 -21.84 20.52
CA GLU A 215 -4.15 -20.81 20.35
C GLU A 215 -4.48 -20.56 18.88
N THR A 216 -3.50 -20.69 17.98
CA THR A 216 -3.73 -20.52 16.54
C THR A 216 -4.45 -21.71 15.94
N SER A 217 -4.09 -22.94 16.33
CA SER A 217 -4.67 -24.18 15.78
C SER A 217 -6.15 -24.36 16.11
N ARG A 218 -6.66 -23.68 17.15
CA ARG A 218 -8.08 -23.63 17.51
C ARG A 218 -8.91 -22.76 16.55
N ASN A 219 -8.30 -21.87 15.78
CA ASN A 219 -9.02 -21.06 14.81
C ASN A 219 -9.28 -21.89 13.54
N PRO A 220 -10.55 -22.15 13.16
CA PRO A 220 -10.87 -22.99 11.99
C PRO A 220 -10.43 -22.38 10.66
N LYS A 221 -10.06 -21.10 10.64
CA LYS A 221 -9.52 -20.41 9.45
C LYS A 221 -8.00 -20.31 9.44
N ALA A 222 -7.33 -20.72 10.52
CA ALA A 222 -5.88 -20.69 10.57
C ALA A 222 -5.29 -21.91 9.86
N ASN A 223 -4.30 -21.70 9.01
CA ASN A 223 -3.50 -22.75 8.38
C ASN A 223 -2.01 -22.38 8.48
N ALA A 224 -1.18 -23.37 8.77
CA ALA A 224 0.27 -23.23 8.76
C ALA A 224 0.86 -23.70 7.44
N PHE A 225 1.92 -23.02 7.01
CA PHE A 225 2.68 -23.34 5.82
C PHE A 225 4.15 -23.40 6.16
N TRP A 226 4.83 -24.50 5.84
CA TRP A 226 6.27 -24.64 6.02
C TRP A 226 7.04 -24.13 4.81
N PHE A 227 7.99 -23.22 5.04
CA PHE A 227 8.87 -22.66 4.03
C PHE A 227 10.28 -23.19 4.24
N SER A 228 10.74 -24.04 3.31
CA SER A 228 12.11 -24.56 3.32
C SER A 228 13.16 -23.48 3.05
N ALA A 229 12.78 -22.38 2.38
CA ALA A 229 13.64 -21.24 2.07
C ALA A 229 14.31 -20.59 3.30
N PHE A 230 13.65 -20.68 4.46
CA PHE A 230 14.17 -20.18 5.74
C PHE A 230 13.96 -21.15 6.90
N ASN A 231 13.53 -22.38 6.63
CA ASN A 231 13.18 -23.40 7.63
C ASN A 231 12.23 -22.89 8.72
N GLY A 232 11.14 -22.24 8.32
CA GLY A 232 10.16 -21.73 9.27
C GLY A 232 8.73 -21.86 8.75
N TYR A 233 7.77 -21.46 9.60
CA TYR A 233 6.35 -21.51 9.27
C TYR A 233 5.85 -20.11 8.93
N ASP A 234 4.86 -19.96 8.05
CA ASP A 234 4.02 -18.78 7.98
C ASP A 234 2.55 -19.17 8.20
N LEU A 235 1.75 -18.24 8.70
CA LEU A 235 0.37 -18.49 9.13
C LEU A 235 -0.61 -17.68 8.29
N ASP A 236 -1.58 -18.37 7.69
CA ASP A 236 -2.71 -17.76 7.00
C ASP A 236 -3.99 -17.92 7.83
N TYR A 237 -4.89 -16.93 7.80
CA TYR A 237 -6.14 -16.92 8.57
C TYR A 237 -7.38 -16.84 7.67
N LYS A 238 -7.25 -17.21 6.39
CA LYS A 238 -8.33 -17.18 5.40
C LYS A 238 -9.05 -18.53 5.25
N GLY A 239 -8.58 -19.59 5.91
CA GLY A 239 -9.15 -20.94 5.81
C GLY A 239 -8.67 -21.72 4.58
N GLU A 240 -7.71 -21.17 3.85
CA GLU A 240 -7.19 -21.74 2.60
C GLU A 240 -6.02 -22.68 2.88
N THR A 241 -5.97 -23.82 2.19
CA THR A 241 -4.87 -24.80 2.25
C THR A 241 -3.81 -24.59 1.17
N SER A 242 -3.95 -23.54 0.37
CA SER A 242 -2.95 -23.07 -0.60
C SER A 242 -2.63 -21.60 -0.29
N LEU A 243 -1.37 -21.20 -0.50
CA LEU A 243 -0.96 -19.80 -0.39
C LEU A 243 -1.58 -18.94 -1.50
N CYS A 244 -1.91 -19.55 -2.64
CA CYS A 244 -2.62 -18.96 -3.79
C CYS A 244 -3.73 -19.90 -4.24
N PRO A 245 -4.90 -19.89 -3.57
CA PRO A 245 -6.02 -20.72 -3.98
C PRO A 245 -6.57 -20.24 -5.33
N GLU A 246 -6.81 -21.16 -6.27
CA GLU A 246 -7.42 -20.84 -7.57
C GLU A 246 -8.87 -20.34 -7.42
N ASN A 247 -9.60 -20.90 -6.44
CA ASN A 247 -10.97 -20.52 -6.10
C ASN A 247 -11.04 -20.14 -4.61
N PRO A 248 -10.61 -18.92 -4.25
CA PRO A 248 -10.64 -18.47 -2.87
C PRO A 248 -12.06 -18.48 -2.30
N SER A 249 -12.20 -18.81 -1.03
CA SER A 249 -13.49 -18.88 -0.32
C SER A 249 -14.25 -17.55 -0.27
N ASP A 250 -13.55 -16.42 -0.44
CA ASP A 250 -14.14 -15.07 -0.54
C ASP A 250 -14.53 -14.69 -1.99
N GLY A 251 -14.28 -15.57 -2.96
CA GLY A 251 -14.60 -15.39 -4.37
C GLY A 251 -13.74 -14.33 -5.08
N LYS A 252 -12.69 -13.81 -4.43
CA LYS A 252 -11.85 -12.74 -4.98
C LYS A 252 -10.51 -13.31 -5.46
N PRO A 253 -10.13 -13.12 -6.74
CA PRO A 253 -8.83 -13.55 -7.24
C PRO A 253 -7.69 -12.98 -6.38
N ARG A 254 -6.69 -13.82 -6.07
CA ARG A 254 -5.52 -13.38 -5.30
C ARG A 254 -4.35 -13.13 -6.24
N TYR A 255 -3.90 -11.89 -6.29
CA TYR A 255 -2.73 -11.48 -7.06
C TYR A 255 -1.47 -11.65 -6.24
N ALA A 256 -1.43 -11.13 -5.01
CA ALA A 256 -0.31 -11.30 -4.12
C ALA A 256 -0.78 -11.38 -2.67
N LYS A 257 0.19 -11.62 -1.78
CA LYS A 257 0.03 -11.43 -0.35
C LYS A 257 1.37 -11.09 0.29
N THR A 258 1.32 -10.29 1.35
CA THR A 258 2.47 -10.07 2.22
C THR A 258 2.30 -10.82 3.53
N ALA A 259 3.36 -11.48 3.98
CA ALA A 259 3.39 -12.15 5.27
C ALA A 259 3.08 -11.18 6.40
N ARG A 260 2.35 -11.66 7.42
CA ARG A 260 1.99 -10.86 8.58
C ARG A 260 3.24 -10.47 9.39
N PRO A 261 3.24 -9.31 10.07
CA PRO A 261 4.38 -8.90 10.90
C PRO A 261 4.61 -9.87 12.06
N ALA A 262 5.85 -9.92 12.53
CA ALA A 262 6.27 -10.74 13.68
C ALA A 262 5.37 -10.58 14.92
N THR A 263 4.88 -9.36 15.14
CA THR A 263 4.02 -8.99 16.28
C THR A 263 2.70 -9.76 16.29
N SER A 264 2.25 -10.28 15.14
CA SER A 264 1.04 -11.08 15.06
C SER A 264 1.29 -12.58 15.22
N TRP A 265 2.54 -13.01 15.39
CA TRP A 265 2.84 -14.43 15.51
C TRP A 265 2.57 -14.89 16.94
N PRO A 266 1.94 -16.05 17.11
CA PRO A 266 1.57 -16.57 18.42
C PRO A 266 2.81 -16.91 19.25
N THR A 267 2.69 -16.76 20.58
CA THR A 267 3.64 -17.35 21.52
C THR A 267 3.58 -18.87 21.39
N ILE A 268 4.74 -19.49 21.18
CA ILE A 268 4.83 -20.94 21.10
C ILE A 268 4.88 -21.52 22.51
N PHE A 269 4.07 -22.53 22.75
CA PHE A 269 4.11 -23.34 23.96
C PHE A 269 4.69 -24.71 23.61
N ALA A 270 5.82 -25.04 24.22
CA ALA A 270 6.32 -26.40 24.20
C ALA A 270 6.83 -26.71 25.61
N ASP A 271 6.09 -27.56 26.32
CA ASP A 271 6.60 -28.19 27.53
C ASP A 271 7.73 -29.14 27.11
N ASP A 272 8.88 -29.05 27.79
CA ASP A 272 9.99 -30.02 27.71
C ASP A 272 10.77 -30.15 26.38
N ALA A 273 10.63 -29.22 25.41
CA ALA A 273 11.46 -29.18 24.19
C ALA A 273 12.17 -27.83 24.00
N ASP A 274 13.52 -27.83 24.03
CA ASP A 274 14.34 -26.66 23.68
C ASP A 274 14.67 -26.68 22.18
N PHE A 275 13.97 -25.84 21.40
CA PHE A 275 14.20 -25.70 19.97
C PHE A 275 13.85 -24.29 19.49
N THR A 276 14.28 -23.96 18.28
CA THR A 276 13.95 -22.70 17.61
C THR A 276 13.49 -22.97 16.20
N PHE A 277 12.60 -22.13 15.67
CA PHE A 277 12.21 -22.12 14.27
C PHE A 277 13.14 -21.22 13.47
N GLY A 278 13.24 -21.51 12.17
CA GLY A 278 13.81 -20.56 11.24
C GLY A 278 12.97 -19.30 11.21
N ARG A 279 13.66 -18.16 11.14
CA ARG A 279 13.03 -16.84 11.06
C ARG A 279 13.36 -16.26 9.69
N ALA A 280 12.43 -15.51 9.14
CA ALA A 280 12.66 -14.65 8.00
C ALA A 280 12.09 -13.28 8.31
N ASN A 281 12.54 -12.27 7.58
CA ASN A 281 11.79 -11.03 7.49
C ASN A 281 10.45 -11.26 6.78
N ARG A 282 9.52 -10.32 6.95
CA ARG A 282 8.28 -10.29 6.15
C ARG A 282 8.62 -10.47 4.67
N HIS A 283 7.82 -11.24 3.96
CA HIS A 283 8.03 -11.59 2.57
C HIS A 283 6.77 -11.31 1.76
N ILE A 284 6.92 -11.13 0.45
CA ILE A 284 5.79 -11.00 -0.47
C ILE A 284 5.74 -12.28 -1.31
N LEU A 285 4.53 -12.80 -1.50
CA LEU A 285 4.25 -13.90 -2.40
C LEU A 285 3.31 -13.41 -3.51
N PHE A 286 3.82 -13.39 -4.74
CA PHE A 286 3.02 -13.16 -5.94
C PHE A 286 2.43 -14.49 -6.42
N CYS A 287 1.12 -14.52 -6.58
CA CYS A 287 0.42 -15.65 -7.16
C CYS A 287 0.57 -15.67 -8.68
N PRO A 288 0.36 -16.82 -9.34
CA PRO A 288 0.43 -16.92 -10.80
C PRO A 288 -0.42 -15.87 -11.54
N LEU A 289 -1.56 -15.48 -10.96
CA LEU A 289 -2.44 -14.43 -11.49
C LEU A 289 -1.78 -13.05 -11.56
N SER A 290 -0.79 -12.72 -10.72
CA SER A 290 -0.04 -11.46 -10.87
C SER A 290 0.73 -11.40 -12.18
N PHE A 291 1.14 -12.53 -12.74
CA PHE A 291 1.89 -12.55 -14.00
C PHE A 291 1.00 -12.69 -15.24
N SER A 292 -0.26 -13.08 -15.03
CA SER A 292 -1.27 -13.25 -16.07
C SER A 292 -2.63 -12.76 -15.56
N PRO A 293 -2.77 -11.46 -15.27
CA PRO A 293 -3.98 -10.93 -14.65
C PRO A 293 -5.17 -10.97 -15.60
N THR A 294 -6.37 -11.11 -15.03
CA THR A 294 -7.59 -10.92 -15.79
C THR A 294 -7.86 -9.43 -16.00
N ALA A 295 -8.52 -9.07 -17.11
CA ALA A 295 -8.80 -7.68 -17.43
C ALA A 295 -9.60 -7.00 -16.29
N GLY A 296 -9.03 -5.94 -15.72
CA GLY A 296 -9.52 -5.37 -14.47
C GLY A 296 -8.51 -4.49 -13.74
N SER A 297 -8.69 -4.37 -12.43
CA SER A 297 -7.69 -3.75 -11.58
C SER A 297 -6.40 -4.56 -11.60
N HIS A 298 -5.26 -3.87 -11.53
CA HIS A 298 -3.92 -4.46 -11.60
C HIS A 298 -3.63 -5.27 -12.87
N SER A 299 -4.21 -4.87 -14.01
CA SER A 299 -4.07 -5.62 -15.27
C SER A 299 -3.55 -4.78 -16.43
N TYR A 300 -3.44 -3.46 -16.27
CA TYR A 300 -2.95 -2.61 -17.34
C TYR A 300 -1.48 -2.96 -17.66
N PRO A 301 -1.07 -3.05 -18.93
CA PRO A 301 0.22 -3.67 -19.27
C PRO A 301 1.45 -3.00 -18.66
N SER A 302 1.50 -1.66 -18.68
CA SER A 302 2.63 -0.88 -18.18
C SER A 302 2.28 0.59 -18.01
N LEU A 303 3.06 1.32 -17.20
CA LEU A 303 2.91 2.76 -17.04
C LEU A 303 3.30 3.52 -18.30
N THR A 304 4.32 3.04 -19.02
CA THR A 304 4.74 3.63 -20.30
C THR A 304 3.58 3.59 -21.29
N LYS A 305 2.90 2.45 -21.41
CA LYS A 305 1.75 2.32 -22.30
C LYS A 305 0.60 3.21 -21.88
N ALA A 306 0.38 3.41 -20.57
CA ALA A 306 -0.72 4.22 -20.05
C ALA A 306 -0.58 5.72 -20.41
N VAL A 307 0.60 6.16 -20.83
CA VAL A 307 0.90 7.55 -21.22
C VAL A 307 1.36 7.68 -22.67
N GLU A 308 1.16 6.64 -23.49
CA GLU A 308 1.27 6.77 -24.94
C GLU A 308 0.03 7.52 -25.47
N GLU A 309 0.21 8.37 -26.47
CA GLU A 309 -0.86 9.21 -27.06
C GLU A 309 -2.11 8.38 -27.43
N ASP A 310 -1.93 7.24 -28.11
CA ASP A 310 -3.03 6.36 -28.53
C ASP A 310 -3.78 5.67 -27.37
N ASN A 311 -3.20 5.68 -26.17
CA ASN A 311 -3.68 4.95 -25.00
C ASN A 311 -4.06 5.87 -23.83
N TYR A 312 -3.65 7.14 -23.87
CA TYR A 312 -3.85 8.08 -22.78
C TYR A 312 -5.34 8.42 -22.64
N PRO A 313 -5.88 8.48 -21.40
CA PRO A 313 -7.27 8.87 -21.18
C PRO A 313 -7.59 10.24 -21.75
N THR A 314 -8.74 10.40 -22.40
CA THR A 314 -9.21 11.72 -22.82
C THR A 314 -9.86 12.46 -21.65
N ALA A 315 -9.29 13.60 -21.26
CA ALA A 315 -9.75 14.38 -20.11
C ALA A 315 -11.22 14.84 -20.25
N GLY A 316 -12.06 14.49 -19.26
CA GLY A 316 -13.49 14.82 -19.24
C GLY A 316 -14.39 13.81 -19.95
N LEU A 317 -13.84 12.78 -20.59
CA LEU A 317 -14.61 11.70 -21.19
C LEU A 317 -14.83 10.55 -20.18
N LYS A 318 -16.08 10.10 -20.05
CA LYS A 318 -16.42 8.93 -19.24
C LYS A 318 -16.34 7.65 -20.08
N ASP A 319 -15.12 7.14 -20.24
CA ASP A 319 -14.86 5.81 -20.80
C ASP A 319 -14.55 4.81 -19.68
N VAL A 320 -15.23 3.66 -19.70
CA VAL A 320 -15.04 2.56 -18.75
C VAL A 320 -13.63 1.97 -18.85
N ASN A 321 -13.02 1.97 -20.04
CA ASN A 321 -11.65 1.47 -20.21
C ASN A 321 -10.60 2.45 -19.67
N ALA A 322 -10.96 3.73 -19.53
CA ALA A 322 -10.12 4.78 -18.98
C ALA A 322 -10.41 5.07 -17.49
N ALA A 323 -11.27 4.27 -16.86
CA ALA A 323 -11.51 4.36 -15.43
C ALA A 323 -10.21 4.07 -14.66
N LEU A 324 -9.97 4.76 -13.54
CA LEU A 324 -8.67 4.71 -12.87
C LEU A 324 -8.28 3.31 -12.42
N ASP A 325 -9.24 2.51 -11.94
CA ASP A 325 -9.02 1.12 -11.57
C ASP A 325 -8.59 0.26 -12.77
N LYS A 326 -9.03 0.58 -13.99
CA LYS A 326 -8.59 -0.10 -15.21
C LYS A 326 -7.22 0.35 -15.71
N MET A 327 -6.76 1.53 -15.31
CA MET A 327 -5.43 2.05 -15.64
C MET A 327 -4.35 1.57 -14.65
N MET A 328 -4.73 0.86 -13.59
CA MET A 328 -3.78 0.26 -12.65
C MET A 328 -3.00 -0.87 -13.32
N THR A 329 -1.68 -0.71 -13.36
CA THR A 329 -0.77 -1.62 -14.03
C THR A 329 -0.53 -2.91 -13.26
N VAL A 330 0.06 -3.91 -13.90
CA VAL A 330 0.46 -5.14 -13.22
C VAL A 330 1.45 -4.85 -12.08
N SER A 331 2.38 -3.90 -12.27
CA SER A 331 3.34 -3.49 -11.24
C SER A 331 2.69 -2.81 -10.02
N SER A 332 1.47 -2.29 -10.18
CA SER A 332 0.68 -1.72 -9.09
C SER A 332 0.41 -2.75 -7.98
N THR A 333 0.41 -4.05 -8.27
CA THR A 333 0.32 -5.09 -7.23
C THR A 333 1.58 -5.08 -6.36
N MET A 334 2.77 -5.03 -6.97
CA MET A 334 4.01 -4.91 -6.20
C MET A 334 4.02 -3.64 -5.35
N TYR A 335 3.54 -2.52 -5.91
CA TYR A 335 3.46 -1.26 -5.17
C TYR A 335 2.52 -1.35 -3.96
N HIS A 336 1.34 -1.95 -4.13
CA HIS A 336 0.39 -2.24 -3.05
C HIS A 336 1.08 -3.05 -1.94
N GLU A 337 1.73 -4.17 -2.29
CA GLU A 337 2.35 -5.06 -1.29
C GLU A 337 3.53 -4.39 -0.55
N LEU A 338 4.19 -3.38 -1.12
CA LEU A 338 5.23 -2.64 -0.41
C LEU A 338 4.71 -1.87 0.80
N TYR A 339 3.48 -1.37 0.76
CA TYR A 339 2.87 -0.74 1.93
C TYR A 339 2.64 -1.76 3.04
N HIS A 340 2.10 -2.94 2.70
CA HIS A 340 2.02 -4.04 3.66
C HIS A 340 3.38 -4.38 4.23
N LEU A 341 4.39 -4.54 3.37
CA LEU A 341 5.73 -5.00 3.76
C LEU A 341 6.44 -4.04 4.72
N THR A 342 6.36 -2.74 4.46
CA THR A 342 7.16 -1.71 5.15
C THR A 342 6.51 -1.17 6.42
N ASP A 343 5.26 -1.53 6.66
CA ASP A 343 4.54 -1.14 7.87
C ASP A 343 4.91 -1.98 9.09
N ASP A 344 4.82 -1.34 10.26
CA ASP A 344 5.19 -1.93 11.55
C ASP A 344 4.20 -2.99 12.03
N ASP A 345 2.97 -2.95 11.52
CA ASP A 345 1.91 -3.89 11.88
C ASP A 345 1.14 -4.33 10.63
N ASN A 346 0.14 -5.20 10.82
CA ASN A 346 -0.67 -5.71 9.74
C ASN A 346 -1.60 -4.62 9.22
N THR A 347 -1.17 -3.94 8.16
CA THR A 347 -1.98 -2.99 7.40
C THR A 347 -3.12 -3.76 6.72
N PRO A 348 -4.40 -3.47 7.05
CA PRO A 348 -5.51 -4.23 6.50
C PRO A 348 -5.84 -3.79 5.07
N ASP A 349 -6.19 -4.75 4.21
CA ASP A 349 -6.88 -4.48 2.96
C ASP A 349 -8.33 -4.12 3.23
N GLN A 350 -8.57 -2.86 3.57
CA GLN A 350 -9.89 -2.44 4.00
C GLN A 350 -10.87 -2.37 2.84
N ASP A 351 -10.42 -1.84 1.69
CA ASP A 351 -11.25 -1.78 0.50
C ASP A 351 -10.42 -1.75 -0.79
N TYR A 352 -10.92 -2.47 -1.79
CA TYR A 352 -10.37 -2.50 -3.15
C TYR A 352 -11.25 -1.73 -4.14
N SER A 353 -12.49 -1.41 -3.77
CA SER A 353 -13.44 -0.70 -4.61
C SER A 353 -13.16 0.79 -4.58
N LEU A 354 -12.78 1.34 -5.74
CA LEU A 354 -12.60 2.77 -5.95
C LEU A 354 -13.77 3.60 -5.39
N ASN A 355 -15.01 3.16 -5.61
CA ASN A 355 -16.20 3.87 -5.15
C ASN A 355 -16.34 3.88 -3.61
N ASN A 356 -15.90 2.82 -2.95
CA ASN A 356 -15.94 2.75 -1.49
C ASN A 356 -14.79 3.57 -0.89
N ILE A 357 -13.60 3.53 -1.48
CA ILE A 357 -12.45 4.36 -1.06
C ILE A 357 -12.85 5.84 -1.10
N ILE A 358 -13.41 6.32 -2.21
CA ILE A 358 -13.88 7.72 -2.31
C ILE A 358 -14.98 8.03 -1.29
N ARG A 359 -15.92 7.09 -1.07
CA ARG A 359 -16.99 7.28 -0.08
C ARG A 359 -16.43 7.36 1.35
N ASN A 360 -15.44 6.54 1.67
CA ASN A 360 -14.78 6.55 2.98
C ASN A 360 -14.02 7.85 3.20
N ALA A 361 -13.32 8.35 2.18
CA ALA A 361 -12.65 9.65 2.23
C ALA A 361 -13.61 10.81 2.53
N ALA A 362 -14.81 10.79 1.94
CA ALA A 362 -15.84 11.80 2.18
C ALA A 362 -16.51 11.69 3.56
N ASN A 363 -16.34 10.59 4.29
CA ASN A 363 -16.96 10.36 5.60
C ASN A 363 -15.92 10.56 6.73
N PRO A 364 -16.09 11.59 7.59
CA PRO A 364 -15.17 11.85 8.70
C PRO A 364 -14.93 10.66 9.63
N SER A 365 -15.92 9.77 9.79
CA SER A 365 -15.80 8.58 10.63
C SER A 365 -14.99 7.45 10.00
N ASN A 366 -14.79 7.47 8.67
CA ASN A 366 -14.17 6.37 7.93
C ASN A 366 -12.88 6.78 7.21
N ARG A 367 -12.60 8.07 7.01
CA ARG A 367 -11.44 8.52 6.22
C ARG A 367 -10.08 8.09 6.78
N GLU A 368 -9.95 7.91 8.10
CA GLU A 368 -8.71 7.40 8.72
C GLU A 368 -8.35 6.02 8.18
N ALA A 369 -9.37 5.22 7.89
CA ALA A 369 -9.24 3.88 7.36
C ALA A 369 -8.46 3.90 6.02
N ASN A 370 -8.75 4.85 5.12
CA ASN A 370 -8.04 5.01 3.85
C ASN A 370 -6.55 5.27 3.98
N SER A 371 -6.10 5.92 5.07
CA SER A 371 -4.67 6.15 5.31
C SER A 371 -3.90 4.87 5.64
N HIS A 372 -4.60 3.81 6.01
CA HIS A 372 -4.05 2.48 6.25
C HIS A 372 -4.44 1.48 5.16
N ASN A 373 -4.92 1.93 4.00
CA ASN A 373 -5.35 1.06 2.91
C ASN A 373 -4.37 1.16 1.73
N PRO A 374 -3.54 0.15 1.46
CA PRO A 374 -2.54 0.17 0.38
C PRO A 374 -3.12 0.45 -1.02
N GLU A 375 -4.35 -0.01 -1.27
CA GLU A 375 -5.03 0.25 -2.54
C GLU A 375 -5.25 1.75 -2.77
N THR A 376 -5.56 2.52 -1.72
CA THR A 376 -5.73 3.97 -1.81
C THR A 376 -4.45 4.65 -2.31
N TYR A 377 -3.29 4.23 -1.80
CA TYR A 377 -2.00 4.77 -2.24
C TYR A 377 -1.69 4.40 -3.69
N THR A 378 -2.06 3.19 -4.09
CA THR A 378 -1.82 2.69 -5.45
C THR A 378 -2.68 3.43 -6.47
N LEU A 379 -3.97 3.62 -6.18
CA LEU A 379 -4.88 4.44 -6.99
C LEU A 379 -4.41 5.89 -7.07
N PHE A 380 -4.09 6.50 -5.91
CA PHE A 380 -3.60 7.87 -5.86
C PHE A 380 -2.31 8.04 -6.69
N ALA A 381 -1.34 7.14 -6.53
CA ALA A 381 -0.08 7.20 -7.26
C ALA A 381 -0.28 7.05 -8.77
N THR A 382 -1.18 6.16 -9.19
CA THR A 382 -1.54 5.98 -10.61
C THR A 382 -2.17 7.26 -11.17
N ALA A 383 -3.12 7.86 -10.43
CA ALA A 383 -3.73 9.13 -10.79
C ALA A 383 -2.70 10.27 -10.88
N ALA A 384 -1.77 10.34 -9.93
CA ALA A 384 -0.73 11.36 -9.89
C ALA A 384 0.25 11.18 -11.06
N TYR A 385 0.60 9.94 -11.39
CA TYR A 385 1.46 9.63 -12.51
C TYR A 385 0.84 10.05 -13.85
N LEU A 386 -0.44 9.73 -14.06
CA LEU A 386 -1.19 10.15 -15.26
C LEU A 386 -1.30 11.67 -15.38
N LEU A 387 -1.48 12.38 -14.27
CA LEU A 387 -1.52 13.85 -14.25
C LEU A 387 -0.16 14.47 -14.60
N LEU A 388 0.94 13.90 -14.08
CA LEU A 388 2.30 14.41 -14.30
C LEU A 388 2.86 14.13 -15.70
N ASN A 389 2.39 13.07 -16.34
CA ASN A 389 2.98 12.53 -17.57
C ASN A 389 1.98 12.52 -18.73
N ALA A 390 1.15 13.57 -18.82
CA ALA A 390 0.32 13.77 -20.01
C ALA A 390 1.21 13.91 -21.27
N PRO A 391 0.86 13.27 -22.39
CA PRO A 391 1.50 13.54 -23.68
C PRO A 391 1.45 15.03 -24.04
N ALA A 392 2.43 15.51 -24.81
CA ALA A 392 2.62 16.94 -25.07
C ALA A 392 1.40 17.67 -25.67
N ASP A 393 0.58 16.94 -26.44
CA ASP A 393 -0.60 17.47 -27.13
C ASP A 393 -1.93 17.09 -26.44
N GLU A 394 -1.86 16.43 -25.27
CA GLU A 394 -3.03 15.99 -24.49
C GLU A 394 -3.26 16.86 -23.24
N GLU A 395 -4.53 17.08 -22.90
CA GLU A 395 -4.89 17.76 -21.64
C GLU A 395 -4.61 16.82 -20.45
N PRO A 396 -3.91 17.28 -19.39
CA PRO A 396 -3.64 16.46 -18.23
C PRO A 396 -4.91 15.93 -17.54
N CYS A 397 -4.95 14.61 -17.33
CA CYS A 397 -6.06 13.93 -16.68
C CYS A 397 -5.99 14.03 -15.16
N LEU A 398 -6.95 14.76 -14.59
CA LEU A 398 -7.17 14.81 -13.15
C LEU A 398 -8.20 13.75 -12.72
N TYR A 399 -7.76 12.81 -11.89
CA TYR A 399 -8.65 11.81 -11.29
C TYR A 399 -9.06 12.22 -9.87
N ILE A 400 -10.17 12.94 -9.78
CA ILE A 400 -10.88 13.27 -8.53
C ILE A 400 -12.19 12.46 -8.40
N GLY A 401 -12.18 11.27 -9.00
CA GLY A 401 -13.27 10.31 -9.11
C GLY A 401 -12.80 9.08 -9.87
N GLY A 402 -13.73 8.23 -10.29
CA GLY A 402 -13.39 7.05 -11.10
C GLY A 402 -12.95 7.33 -12.53
N PHE A 403 -13.28 8.50 -13.07
CA PHE A 403 -13.07 8.86 -14.47
C PHE A 403 -12.21 10.13 -14.61
N PRO A 404 -11.45 10.26 -15.71
CA PRO A 404 -10.58 11.41 -15.93
C PRO A 404 -11.39 12.69 -16.08
N LYS A 405 -10.89 13.77 -15.50
CA LYS A 405 -11.39 15.13 -15.68
C LYS A 405 -10.32 16.05 -16.22
N LYS A 406 -10.74 17.16 -16.79
CA LYS A 406 -9.82 18.24 -17.16
C LYS A 406 -9.26 18.88 -15.90
N ALA A 407 -7.95 18.99 -15.78
CA ALA A 407 -7.32 19.72 -14.68
C ALA A 407 -7.72 21.22 -14.71
N SER A 408 -7.88 21.78 -15.91
CA SER A 408 -8.35 23.16 -16.13
C SER A 408 -9.81 23.41 -15.73
N ASP A 409 -10.68 22.40 -15.79
CA ASP A 409 -12.09 22.48 -15.40
C ASP A 409 -12.56 21.21 -14.67
N PRO A 410 -12.18 21.03 -13.39
CA PRO A 410 -12.43 19.81 -12.63
C PRO A 410 -13.92 19.60 -12.27
N PHE A 411 -14.77 20.62 -12.45
CA PHE A 411 -16.19 20.56 -12.06
C PHE A 411 -17.15 20.49 -13.24
N ALA A 412 -16.64 20.50 -14.48
CA ALA A 412 -17.42 20.12 -15.66
C ALA A 412 -18.06 18.72 -15.47
N ARG A 413 -19.31 18.60 -15.93
CA ARG A 413 -20.19 17.44 -15.69
C ARG A 413 -20.12 16.39 -16.78
#